data_AF-R4X906-F1
#
_entry.id   AF-R4X906-F1
#
_cell.length_a   1.000
_cell.length_b   1.000
_cell.length_c   1.000
_cell.angle_alpha   90.00
_cell.angle_beta   90.00
_cell.angle_gamma   90.00
#
_symmetry.space_group_name_H-M   'P 1'
#
loop_
_entity.id
_entity.type
_entity.pdbx_description
1 polymer ?
#
loop_
_entity_poly.entity_id
_entity_poly.type
_entity_poly.pdbx_seq_one_letter_code
_entity_poly.pdbx_strand_id
1 'polypeptide(L)'
;MTYIMNINNRFPHKLFISRKTGKVWGTELLPGMAPNNPVFQNAEAVPFRFTPTLQTLMGQISVEGVFSCSLMAIARCLTEGEFELDQHLSVFVRDELITWFTQQHRPVTQETQLPEKVASNVAQIVKRASSLAQTAPGTNLPAYQTIIDLISMAANPRNLAQMDQLWSVSVSPKILMSR
;
A
#
# COMPACT_ATOMS: atom_id res chain seq x y z
N MET A 1 -4.12 -3.58 -2.34
CA MET A 1 -3.01 -4.54 -2.17
C MET A 1 -1.73 -3.89 -1.66
N THR A 2 -1.07 -3.00 -2.42
CA THR A 2 0.24 -2.42 -2.05
C THR A 2 0.29 -1.75 -0.68
N TYR A 3 -0.76 -1.01 -0.32
CA TYR A 3 -0.88 -0.36 0.99
C TYR A 3 -1.05 -1.37 2.15
N ILE A 4 -2.00 -2.30 2.02
CA ILE A 4 -2.36 -3.27 3.08
C ILE A 4 -1.20 -4.24 3.36
N MET A 5 -0.36 -4.56 2.37
CA MET A 5 0.78 -5.47 2.53
C MET A 5 2.13 -4.76 2.73
N ASN A 6 2.19 -3.42 2.80
CA ASN A 6 3.45 -2.66 2.85
C ASN A 6 4.42 -3.02 1.70
N ILE A 7 3.91 -3.17 0.48
CA ILE A 7 4.78 -3.45 -0.68
C ILE A 7 5.58 -2.17 -1.00
N ASN A 8 6.91 -2.30 -1.06
CA ASN A 8 7.87 -1.23 -1.35
C ASN A 8 8.38 -1.31 -2.80
N ASN A 9 9.25 -0.39 -3.21
CA ASN A 9 9.95 -0.40 -4.49
C ASN A 9 9.02 -0.48 -5.70
N ARG A 10 7.91 0.26 -5.62
CA ARG A 10 6.84 0.31 -6.63
C ARG A 10 7.26 1.21 -7.79
N PHE A 11 8.33 0.83 -8.48
CA PHE A 11 8.91 1.59 -9.58
C PHE A 11 8.02 1.55 -10.83
N PRO A 12 8.10 2.56 -11.71
CA PRO A 12 7.23 2.64 -12.89
C PRO A 12 7.36 1.41 -13.80
N HIS A 13 8.57 0.86 -13.97
CA HIS A 13 8.82 -0.31 -14.83
C HIS A 13 8.19 -1.61 -14.29
N LYS A 14 7.72 -1.63 -13.03
CA LYS A 14 7.02 -2.76 -12.43
C LYS A 14 5.50 -2.64 -12.55
N LEU A 15 4.98 -1.52 -13.04
CA LEU A 15 3.54 -1.25 -13.15
C LEU A 15 3.12 -1.32 -14.61
N PHE A 16 2.24 -2.25 -14.94
CA PHE A 16 1.76 -2.49 -16.30
C PHE A 16 0.30 -2.10 -16.44
N ILE A 17 -0.05 -1.47 -17.56
CA ILE A 17 -1.41 -1.05 -17.88
C ILE A 17 -1.77 -1.58 -19.27
N SER A 18 -2.81 -2.41 -19.35
CA SER A 18 -3.31 -2.92 -20.63
C SER A 18 -4.03 -1.81 -21.40
N ARG A 19 -3.52 -1.46 -22.57
CA ARG A 19 -4.15 -0.44 -23.44
C ARG A 19 -5.52 -0.84 -23.99
N LYS A 20 -5.79 -2.15 -24.07
CA LYS A 20 -7.07 -2.68 -24.58
C LYS A 20 -8.15 -2.72 -23.50
N THR A 21 -7.77 -2.97 -22.24
CA THR A 21 -8.74 -3.27 -21.16
C THR A 21 -8.66 -2.32 -19.96
N GLY A 22 -7.62 -1.50 -19.87
CA GLY A 22 -7.37 -0.66 -18.69
C GLY A 22 -6.92 -1.43 -17.44
N LYS A 23 -6.77 -2.76 -17.50
CA LYS A 23 -6.31 -3.57 -16.37
C LYS A 23 -4.90 -3.15 -15.96
N VAL A 24 -4.71 -3.01 -14.65
CA VAL A 24 -3.43 -2.62 -14.03
C VAL A 24 -2.92 -3.78 -13.19
N TRP A 25 -1.66 -4.15 -13.37
CA TRP A 25 -0.99 -5.16 -12.53
C TRP A 25 0.46 -4.77 -12.26
N GLY A 26 1.01 -5.32 -11.18
CA GLY A 26 2.39 -5.11 -10.77
C GLY A 26 3.20 -6.40 -10.83
N THR A 27 4.50 -6.29 -11.06
CA THR A 27 5.47 -7.38 -10.88
C THR A 27 6.30 -7.15 -9.61
N GLU A 28 6.86 -8.22 -9.04
CA GLU A 28 7.74 -8.15 -7.85
C GLU A 28 7.10 -7.45 -6.64
N LEU A 29 5.89 -7.89 -6.29
CA LEU A 29 5.12 -7.36 -5.18
C LEU A 29 5.63 -7.89 -3.82
N LEU A 30 6.82 -7.46 -3.42
CA LEU A 30 7.47 -7.89 -2.18
C LEU A 30 7.11 -6.96 -1.01
N PRO A 31 6.58 -7.49 0.11
CA PRO A 31 6.39 -6.73 1.34
C PRO A 31 7.72 -6.17 1.88
N GLY A 32 7.71 -4.91 2.29
CA GLY A 32 8.79 -4.31 3.04
C GLY A 32 8.79 -4.79 4.48
N MET A 33 9.97 -5.13 5.01
CA MET A 33 10.15 -5.47 6.42
C MET A 33 11.21 -4.60 7.07
N ALA A 34 11.10 -4.41 8.38
CA ALA A 34 12.15 -3.74 9.14
C ALA A 34 13.46 -4.57 9.12
N PRO A 35 14.64 -3.93 9.11
CA PRO A 35 15.92 -4.62 8.98
C PRO A 35 16.31 -5.44 10.22
N ASN A 36 15.83 -5.03 11.41
CA ASN A 36 16.23 -5.64 12.68
C ASN A 36 15.17 -6.58 13.28
N ASN A 37 13.94 -6.54 12.75
CA ASN A 37 12.82 -7.30 13.27
C ASN A 37 11.90 -7.66 12.09
N PRO A 38 11.43 -8.92 11.97
CA PRO A 38 10.55 -9.34 10.88
C PRO A 38 9.11 -8.80 11.08
N VAL A 39 8.97 -7.49 10.94
CA VAL A 39 7.71 -6.74 11.01
C VAL A 39 7.53 -5.99 9.70
N PHE A 40 6.36 -6.13 9.10
CA PHE A 40 6.01 -5.47 7.85
C PHE A 40 5.97 -3.96 8.05
N GLN A 41 6.84 -3.25 7.36
CA GLN A 41 6.98 -1.80 7.48
C GLN A 41 7.22 -1.18 6.11
N ASN A 42 6.45 -0.15 5.81
CA ASN A 42 6.74 0.75 4.70
C ASN A 42 7.73 1.81 5.19
N ALA A 43 8.91 1.86 4.59
CA ALA A 43 9.93 2.88 4.87
C ALA A 43 9.83 4.08 3.92
N GLU A 44 8.95 4.02 2.92
CA GLU A 44 8.76 5.08 1.94
C GLU A 44 7.94 6.25 2.51
N ALA A 45 8.28 7.47 2.12
CA ALA A 45 7.58 8.69 2.54
C ALA A 45 6.11 8.75 2.07
N VAL A 46 5.76 7.98 1.03
CA VAL A 46 4.40 7.87 0.52
C VAL A 46 3.77 6.51 0.86
N PRO A 47 2.46 6.47 1.20
CA PRO A 47 1.79 5.21 1.54
C PRO A 47 1.63 4.29 0.33
N PHE A 48 1.44 4.86 -0.86
CA PHE A 48 1.38 4.15 -2.14
C PHE A 48 1.78 5.05 -3.31
N ARG A 49 2.05 4.44 -4.47
CA ARG A 49 2.43 5.17 -5.68
C ARG A 49 1.22 5.92 -6.25
N PHE A 50 1.24 7.24 -6.14
CA PHE A 50 0.24 8.11 -6.76
C PHE A 50 0.89 9.39 -7.32
N THR A 51 1.72 9.20 -8.34
CA THR A 51 2.52 10.28 -8.94
C THR A 51 1.67 11.24 -9.79
N PRO A 52 2.16 12.46 -10.09
CA PRO A 52 1.44 13.43 -10.93
C PRO A 52 1.01 12.88 -12.30
N THR A 53 1.82 11.99 -12.91
CA THR A 53 1.45 11.31 -14.17
C THR A 53 0.22 10.43 -14.02
N LEU A 54 0.11 9.67 -12.93
CA LEU A 54 -1.05 8.82 -12.66
C LEU A 54 -2.28 9.68 -12.32
N GLN A 55 -2.09 10.76 -11.56
CA GLN A 55 -3.16 11.73 -11.27
C GLN A 55 -3.73 12.33 -12.55
N THR A 56 -2.86 12.76 -13.48
CA THR A 56 -3.26 13.33 -14.77
C THR A 56 -3.96 12.28 -15.63
N LEU A 57 -3.47 11.03 -15.64
CA LEU A 57 -4.08 9.93 -16.39
C LEU A 57 -5.50 9.62 -15.92
N MET A 58 -5.75 9.66 -14.60
CA MET A 58 -7.05 9.34 -14.02
C MET A 58 -8.03 10.51 -14.10
N GLY A 59 -7.55 11.74 -13.89
CA GLY A 59 -8.37 12.93 -13.76
C GLY A 59 -9.02 13.07 -12.38
N GLN A 60 -9.23 14.31 -11.94
CA GLN A 60 -9.67 14.63 -10.57
C GLN A 60 -11.02 13.99 -10.22
N ILE A 61 -12.00 14.05 -11.14
CA ILE A 61 -13.34 13.49 -10.94
C ILE A 61 -13.29 11.98 -10.70
N SER A 62 -12.46 11.25 -11.47
CA SER A 62 -12.31 9.81 -11.32
C SER A 62 -11.62 9.44 -10.00
N VAL A 63 -10.70 10.27 -9.50
CA VAL A 63 -10.01 10.05 -8.24
C VAL A 63 -10.96 10.20 -7.05
N GLU A 64 -11.74 11.28 -7.04
CA GLU A 64 -12.70 11.55 -5.97
C GLU A 64 -13.89 10.59 -6.00
N GLY A 65 -14.42 10.29 -7.18
CA GLY A 65 -15.66 9.52 -7.35
C GLY A 65 -15.48 8.02 -7.46
N VAL A 66 -14.55 7.54 -8.30
CA VAL A 66 -14.42 6.10 -8.63
C VAL A 66 -13.32 5.44 -7.82
N PHE A 67 -12.13 6.02 -7.81
CA PHE A 67 -10.96 5.41 -7.18
C PHE A 67 -11.12 5.31 -5.66
N SER A 68 -11.51 6.41 -5.01
CA SER A 68 -11.66 6.45 -3.56
C SER A 68 -12.78 5.54 -3.07
N CYS A 69 -13.93 5.53 -3.74
CA CYS A 69 -15.05 4.66 -3.37
C CYS A 69 -14.74 3.18 -3.61
N SER A 70 -14.05 2.84 -4.70
CA SER A 70 -13.66 1.46 -5.02
C SER A 70 -12.67 0.92 -3.98
N LEU A 71 -11.74 1.75 -3.51
CA LEU A 71 -10.79 1.35 -2.48
C LEU A 71 -11.48 1.05 -1.15
N MET A 72 -12.46 1.88 -0.76
CA MET A 72 -13.29 1.65 0.43
C MET A 72 -14.13 0.38 0.30
N ALA A 73 -14.78 0.17 -0.85
CA ALA A 73 -15.60 -1.01 -1.12
C ALA A 73 -14.77 -2.29 -1.03
N ILE A 74 -13.58 -2.32 -1.65
CA ILE A 74 -12.66 -3.45 -1.56
C ILE A 74 -12.25 -3.69 -0.09
N ALA A 75 -11.92 -2.64 0.66
CA ALA A 75 -11.56 -2.77 2.07
C ALA A 75 -12.71 -3.37 2.91
N ARG A 76 -13.95 -2.95 2.68
CA ARG A 76 -15.14 -3.52 3.34
C ARG A 76 -15.33 -4.98 2.99
N CYS A 77 -15.31 -5.34 1.71
CA CYS A 77 -15.41 -6.74 1.27
C CYS A 77 -14.32 -7.63 1.88
N LEU A 78 -13.12 -7.10 2.11
CA LEU A 78 -12.02 -7.85 2.75
C LEU A 78 -12.13 -7.95 4.27
N THR A 79 -12.91 -7.09 4.93
CA THR A 79 -13.01 -7.01 6.40
C THR A 79 -14.38 -7.41 6.96
N GLU A 80 -15.38 -7.57 6.10
CA GLU A 80 -16.67 -8.14 6.45
C GLU A 80 -16.52 -9.64 6.78
N GLY A 81 -17.24 -10.08 7.83
CA GLY A 81 -16.92 -11.29 8.61
C GLY A 81 -17.09 -12.64 7.90
N GLU A 82 -17.47 -12.69 6.62
CA GLU A 82 -17.52 -13.94 5.85
C GLU A 82 -16.14 -14.38 5.37
N PHE A 83 -15.20 -13.43 5.24
CA PHE A 83 -13.85 -13.71 4.77
C PHE A 83 -12.89 -13.58 5.96
N GLU A 84 -12.53 -14.71 6.58
CA GLU A 84 -11.50 -14.79 7.62
C GLU A 84 -10.12 -14.45 7.01
N LEU A 85 -9.92 -13.15 6.74
CA LEU A 85 -8.75 -12.61 6.07
C LEU A 85 -7.48 -12.94 6.85
N ASP A 86 -7.58 -12.96 8.17
CA ASP A 86 -6.51 -13.33 9.09
C ASP A 86 -6.02 -14.77 8.88
N GLN A 87 -6.93 -15.73 8.72
CA GLN A 87 -6.59 -17.12 8.48
C GLN A 87 -5.86 -17.29 7.14
N HIS A 88 -6.40 -16.68 6.08
CA HIS A 88 -5.77 -16.74 4.76
C HIS A 88 -4.39 -16.09 4.76
N LEU A 89 -4.24 -14.92 5.41
CA LEU A 89 -2.97 -14.20 5.49
C LEU A 89 -1.93 -14.93 6.34
N SER A 90 -2.33 -15.72 7.34
CA SER A 90 -1.39 -16.37 8.27
C SER A 90 -0.34 -17.22 7.56
N VAL A 91 -0.73 -17.95 6.51
CA VAL A 91 0.18 -18.80 5.72
C VAL A 91 1.14 -17.93 4.90
N PHE A 92 0.63 -16.93 4.17
CA PHE A 92 1.46 -16.04 3.36
C PHE A 92 2.46 -15.23 4.21
N VAL A 93 2.00 -14.69 5.34
CA VAL A 93 2.86 -13.93 6.26
C VAL A 93 3.94 -14.82 6.86
N ARG A 94 3.61 -16.07 7.22
CA ARG A 94 4.59 -17.02 7.71
C ARG A 94 5.70 -17.29 6.69
N ASP A 95 5.35 -17.52 5.43
CA ASP A 95 6.33 -17.81 4.37
C ASP A 95 7.27 -16.62 4.12
N GLU A 96 6.72 -15.40 4.13
CA GLU A 96 7.52 -14.17 4.03
C GLU A 96 8.46 -13.99 5.23
N LEU A 97 7.99 -14.28 6.45
CA LEU A 97 8.82 -14.21 7.66
C LEU A 97 9.98 -15.22 7.63
N ILE A 98 9.72 -16.45 7.19
CA ILE A 98 10.75 -17.49 6.99
C ILE A 98 11.79 -17.04 5.95
N THR A 99 11.31 -16.45 4.86
CA THR A 99 12.15 -15.89 3.80
C THR A 99 13.06 -14.80 4.35
N TRP A 100 12.52 -13.89 5.17
CA TRP A 100 13.30 -12.85 5.84
C TRP A 100 14.40 -13.42 6.75
N PHE A 101 14.08 -14.40 7.60
CA PHE A 101 15.08 -15.04 8.47
C PHE A 101 16.22 -15.68 7.67
N THR A 102 15.86 -16.34 6.56
CA THR A 102 16.82 -16.95 5.64
C THR A 102 17.74 -15.90 5.00
N GLN A 103 17.19 -14.76 4.56
CA GLN A 103 17.96 -13.63 4.03
C GLN A 103 18.90 -13.00 5.08
N GLN A 104 18.51 -13.03 6.36
CA GLN A 104 19.33 -12.54 7.47
C GLN A 104 20.36 -13.57 7.98
N HIS A 105 20.49 -14.74 7.32
CA HIS A 105 21.31 -15.86 7.76
C HIS A 105 21.01 -16.31 9.21
N ARG A 106 19.75 -16.17 9.65
CA ARG A 106 19.27 -16.58 10.97
C ARG A 106 18.46 -17.88 10.84
N PRO A 107 18.82 -18.95 11.57
CA PRO A 107 18.10 -20.22 11.49
C PRO A 107 16.71 -20.10 12.12
N VAL A 108 15.67 -20.36 11.34
CA VAL A 108 14.26 -20.31 11.77
C VAL A 108 13.97 -21.29 12.92
N THR A 109 14.72 -22.40 13.00
CA THR A 109 14.58 -23.41 14.06
C THR A 109 14.88 -22.88 15.46
N GLN A 110 15.56 -21.73 15.57
CA GLN A 110 15.84 -21.08 16.86
C GLN A 110 14.74 -20.09 17.28
N GLU A 111 13.77 -19.80 16.42
CA GLU A 111 12.74 -18.77 16.65
C GLU A 111 11.44 -19.39 17.16
N THR A 112 11.38 -19.65 18.46
CA THR A 112 10.16 -20.11 19.16
C THR A 112 9.01 -19.11 19.08
N GLN A 113 9.29 -17.82 18.84
CA GLN A 113 8.32 -16.74 18.75
C GLN A 113 7.77 -16.50 17.33
N LEU A 114 8.12 -17.34 16.34
CA LEU A 114 7.62 -17.19 14.97
C LEU A 114 6.08 -17.10 14.89
N PRO A 115 5.28 -17.95 15.58
CA PRO A 115 3.82 -17.86 15.53
C PRO A 115 3.28 -16.52 16.04
N GLU A 116 3.86 -15.98 17.12
CA GLU A 116 3.49 -14.69 17.69
C GLU A 116 3.81 -13.54 16.73
N LYS A 117 4.98 -13.61 16.07
CA LYS A 117 5.38 -12.63 15.04
C LYS A 117 4.45 -12.69 13.83
N VAL A 118 4.01 -13.88 13.40
CA VAL A 118 3.02 -14.04 12.32
C VAL A 118 1.69 -13.41 12.73
N ALA A 119 1.15 -13.77 13.90
CA ALA A 119 -0.12 -13.23 14.40
C ALA A 119 -0.09 -11.70 14.51
N SER A 120 1.00 -11.14 15.03
CA SER A 120 1.20 -9.68 15.14
C SER A 120 1.20 -8.99 13.77
N ASN A 121 1.93 -9.54 12.78
CA ASN A 121 1.96 -8.99 11.42
C ASN A 121 0.58 -9.09 10.74
N VAL A 122 -0.11 -10.22 10.86
CA VAL A 122 -1.47 -10.40 10.34
C VAL A 122 -2.42 -9.37 10.95
N ALA A 123 -2.38 -9.19 12.27
CA ALA A 123 -3.21 -8.19 12.95
C ALA A 123 -2.95 -6.77 12.45
N GLN A 124 -1.70 -6.41 12.14
CA GLN A 124 -1.36 -5.10 11.55
C GLN A 124 -1.89 -4.94 10.12
N ILE A 125 -1.91 -6.01 9.32
CA ILE A 125 -2.48 -6.01 7.97
C ILE A 125 -4.00 -5.83 8.05
N VAL A 126 -4.69 -6.62 8.89
CA VAL A 126 -6.14 -6.54 9.11
C VAL A 126 -6.54 -5.18 9.66
N LYS A 127 -5.77 -4.62 10.60
CA LYS A 127 -6.01 -3.28 11.16
C LYS A 127 -5.94 -2.20 10.07
N ARG A 128 -4.96 -2.27 9.15
CA ARG A 128 -4.87 -1.35 8.02
C ARG A 128 -6.04 -1.49 7.06
N ALA A 129 -6.42 -2.73 6.70
CA ALA A 129 -7.59 -2.98 5.88
C ALA A 129 -8.87 -2.41 6.53
N SER A 130 -9.06 -2.64 7.83
CA SER A 130 -10.20 -2.15 8.60
C SER A 130 -10.25 -0.64 8.65
N SER A 131 -9.10 0.04 8.80
CA SER A 131 -9.04 1.50 8.80
C SER A 131 -9.49 2.13 7.48
N LEU A 132 -9.32 1.42 6.34
CA LEU A 132 -9.82 1.88 5.04
C LEU A 132 -11.33 1.63 4.88
N ALA A 133 -11.89 0.65 5.58
CA ALA A 133 -13.29 0.28 5.51
C ALA A 133 -14.19 1.15 6.40
N GLN A 134 -13.63 1.72 7.46
CA GLN A 134 -14.33 2.53 8.45
C GLN A 134 -14.78 3.87 7.87
N THR A 135 -16.02 4.25 8.20
CA THR A 135 -16.51 5.62 7.99
C THR A 135 -15.98 6.54 9.07
N ALA A 136 -15.60 7.76 8.70
CA ALA A 136 -15.17 8.76 9.66
C ALA A 136 -16.25 9.00 10.75
N PRO A 137 -15.87 9.06 12.04
CA PRO A 137 -16.81 9.35 13.11
C PRO A 137 -17.18 10.84 13.08
N GLY A 138 -18.26 11.18 12.37
CA GLY A 138 -18.80 12.54 12.31
C GLY A 138 -19.86 12.69 11.23
N THR A 139 -20.91 13.47 11.51
CA THR A 139 -22.03 13.68 10.58
C THR A 139 -21.69 14.52 9.35
N ASN A 140 -20.53 15.18 9.33
CA ASN A 140 -20.12 16.12 8.27
C ASN A 140 -18.82 15.75 7.54
N LEU A 141 -18.26 14.56 7.80
CA LEU A 141 -17.05 14.10 7.10
C LEU A 141 -17.41 13.14 5.96
N PRO A 142 -16.69 13.18 4.83
CA PRO A 142 -16.82 12.19 3.77
C PRO A 142 -16.67 10.77 4.31
N ALA A 143 -17.46 9.83 3.78
CA ALA A 143 -17.46 8.43 4.21
C ALA A 143 -16.07 7.77 4.14
N TYR A 144 -15.22 8.18 3.19
CA TYR A 144 -13.88 7.63 2.94
C TYR A 144 -12.75 8.60 3.31
N GLN A 145 -12.92 9.42 4.36
CA GLN A 145 -11.93 10.43 4.78
C GLN A 145 -10.50 9.86 4.91
N THR A 146 -10.32 8.70 5.53
CA THR A 146 -9.00 8.06 5.67
C THR A 146 -8.31 7.82 4.32
N ILE A 147 -9.08 7.48 3.29
CA ILE A 147 -8.55 7.30 1.93
C ILE A 147 -8.15 8.64 1.33
N ILE A 148 -8.94 9.70 1.55
CA ILE A 148 -8.62 11.07 1.10
C ILE A 148 -7.30 11.52 1.71
N ASP A 149 -7.09 11.28 3.00
CA ASP A 149 -5.86 11.65 3.71
C ASP A 149 -4.66 10.90 3.14
N LEU A 150 -4.81 9.60 2.89
CA LEU A 150 -3.76 8.77 2.27
C LEU A 150 -3.42 9.20 0.84
N ILE A 151 -4.43 9.53 0.03
CA ILE A 151 -4.25 10.07 -1.33
C ILE A 151 -3.50 11.40 -1.25
N SER A 152 -3.88 12.27 -0.31
CA SER A 152 -3.24 13.57 -0.11
C SER A 152 -1.77 13.41 0.29
N MET A 153 -1.45 12.47 1.18
CA MET A 153 -0.06 12.14 1.53
C MET A 153 0.73 11.55 0.36
N ALA A 154 0.10 10.70 -0.48
CA ALA A 154 0.74 10.09 -1.64
C ALA A 154 0.97 11.07 -2.80
N ALA A 155 0.10 12.08 -2.94
CA ALA A 155 0.20 13.13 -3.94
C ALA A 155 1.10 14.30 -3.51
N ASN A 156 1.44 14.40 -2.22
CA ASN A 156 2.17 15.55 -1.68
C ASN A 156 3.56 15.68 -2.33
N PRO A 157 3.87 16.82 -2.99
CA PRO A 157 5.17 17.03 -3.64
C PRO A 157 6.35 16.91 -2.69
N ARG A 158 6.21 17.30 -1.42
CA ARG A 158 7.27 17.18 -0.42
C ARG A 158 7.58 15.72 -0.10
N ASN A 159 6.56 14.89 0.05
CA ASN A 159 6.73 13.46 0.31
C ASN A 159 7.29 12.75 -0.94
N LEU A 160 6.79 13.11 -2.13
CA LEU A 160 7.29 12.58 -3.39
C LEU A 160 8.76 12.97 -3.65
N ALA A 161 9.18 14.17 -3.25
CA ALA A 161 10.58 14.60 -3.39
C ALA A 161 11.57 13.85 -2.47
N GLN A 162 11.07 13.20 -1.41
CA GLN A 162 11.88 12.34 -0.53
C GLN A 162 12.02 10.90 -1.07
N MET A 163 11.29 10.56 -2.12
CA MET A 163 11.36 9.24 -2.74
C MET A 163 12.65 9.08 -3.55
N ASP A 164 13.07 7.82 -3.71
CA ASP A 164 14.21 7.46 -4.56
C ASP A 164 14.06 8.01 -6.00
N GLN A 165 15.19 8.33 -6.64
CA GLN A 165 15.20 8.92 -7.99
C GLN A 165 14.52 8.00 -9.02
N LEU A 166 14.60 6.68 -8.87
CA LEU A 166 13.96 5.69 -9.75
C LEU A 166 12.43 5.66 -9.59
N TRP A 167 11.87 6.37 -8.59
CA TRP A 167 10.43 6.54 -8.46
C TRP A 167 9.82 7.32 -9.63
N SER A 168 10.64 8.06 -10.39
CA SER A 168 10.25 8.87 -11.55
C SER A 168 9.07 9.79 -11.23
N VAL A 169 9.30 10.72 -10.29
CA VAL A 169 8.38 11.82 -9.99
C VAL A 169 8.55 12.89 -11.07
N SER A 170 8.23 12.58 -12.33
CA SER A 170 8.24 13.62 -13.35
C SER A 170 7.07 14.57 -13.09
N VAL A 171 7.40 15.79 -12.65
CA VAL A 171 6.44 16.89 -12.54
C VAL A 171 6.26 17.46 -13.95
N SER A 172 5.02 17.56 -14.42
CA SER A 172 4.75 18.16 -15.73
C SER A 172 5.42 19.55 -15.84
N PRO A 173 6.07 19.91 -16.97
CA PRO A 173 6.84 21.15 -17.12
C PRO A 173 6.05 22.46 -16.99
N LYS A 174 4.73 22.41 -16.73
CA LYS A 174 3.89 23.61 -16.64
C LYS A 174 4.27 24.57 -15.51
N ILE A 175 5.08 24.12 -14.54
CA ILE A 175 5.60 24.97 -13.45
C ILE A 175 6.93 25.65 -13.82
N LEU A 176 7.63 25.20 -14.89
CA LEU A 176 8.91 25.79 -15.29
C LEU A 176 8.79 26.94 -16.32
N MET A 177 7.60 27.20 -16.87
CA MET A 177 7.35 28.25 -17.87
C MET A 177 6.61 29.49 -17.30
N SER A 178 6.63 29.66 -15.98
CA SER A 178 6.20 30.90 -15.32
C SER A 178 7.43 31.64 -14.79
N ARG A 179 8.27 32.11 -15.71
CA ARG A 179 9.22 33.20 -15.49
C ARG A 179 9.27 34.06 -16.74
#